data_AF-A0AAW0DNK0-F1
#
_entry.id   AF-A0AAW0DNK0-F1
#
_cell.length_a   1.000
_cell.length_b   1.000
_cell.length_c   1.000
_cell.angle_alpha   90.00
_cell.angle_beta   90.00
_cell.angle_gamma   90.00
#
_symmetry.space_group_name_H-M   'P 1'
#
loop_
_entity.id
_entity.type
_entity.pdbx_description
1 polymer ?
#
loop_
_entity_poly.entity_id
_entity_poly.type
_entity_poly.pdbx_seq_one_letter_code
_entity_poly.pdbx_strand_id
1 'polypeptide(L)'
;MLTRTTVLSSISQAADQGYDYVFVSTKVVPEVLTTEKMLEPILSKSYVEKYGQPIYVLLQNGIGVEKGLAKAATEVEREISKDYHENKPRIVSACVYCMGNLIQPDMVEYAEGHRLTIGVYRPDDLMTIQNSPEESVILNDLKTLLEAGGTGIDIVPEIQREKLKKNMLNLAFATFSTLANHTVPCIFRPAPSDPTAEPYEPYVDPATANLIEEYSVPNIRAVLKEAISVAHASGIPDTEQGITSGTVDIFLERARENHIDPKNNHAPSMLLDMRSGKPMEVEVIVGEVVRLARRVGADIPVGSTS
;
A
#
# COMPACT_ATOMS: atom_id res chain seq x y z
N MET A 1 14.81 22.03 21.89
CA MET A 1 13.59 21.96 22.71
C MET A 1 12.86 20.71 22.26
N LEU A 2 12.85 19.64 23.06
CA LEU A 2 12.12 18.42 22.69
C LEU A 2 10.63 18.78 22.64
N THR A 3 10.07 18.85 21.43
CA THR A 3 8.63 18.98 21.23
C THR A 3 7.96 17.79 21.93
N ARG A 4 7.13 18.08 22.92
CA ARG A 4 6.43 17.04 23.68
C ARG A 4 5.39 16.42 22.76
N THR A 5 5.56 15.15 22.40
CA THR A 5 4.56 14.39 21.65
C THR A 5 3.24 14.41 22.42
N THR A 6 2.20 14.95 21.80
CA THR A 6 0.85 15.01 22.38
C THR A 6 0.03 13.90 21.77
N VAL A 7 -0.51 13.01 22.61
CA VAL A 7 -1.39 11.92 22.19
C VAL A 7 -2.82 12.33 22.53
N LEU A 8 -3.69 12.33 21.53
CA LEU A 8 -5.09 12.74 21.65
C LEU A 8 -6.01 11.54 21.34
N SER A 9 -7.23 11.60 21.86
CA SER A 9 -8.21 10.51 21.73
C SER A 9 -9.09 10.61 20.49
N SER A 10 -9.04 11.73 19.76
CA SER A 10 -9.83 11.96 18.55
C SER A 10 -9.22 13.06 17.67
N ILE A 11 -9.59 13.05 16.38
CA ILE A 11 -9.19 14.10 15.44
C ILE A 11 -9.88 15.43 15.76
N SER A 12 -11.09 15.41 16.33
CA SER A 12 -11.76 16.63 16.78
C SER A 12 -10.98 17.37 17.87
N GLN A 13 -10.29 16.65 18.76
CA GLN A 13 -9.39 17.26 19.74
C GLN A 13 -8.12 17.81 19.09
N ALA A 14 -7.65 17.21 18.01
CA ALA A 14 -6.49 17.65 17.24
C ALA A 14 -6.82 18.86 16.33
N ALA A 15 -8.09 19.09 16.00
CA ALA A 15 -8.52 20.19 15.12
C ALA A 15 -8.46 21.59 15.79
N ASP A 16 -7.68 21.74 16.87
CA ASP A 16 -7.51 22.98 17.62
C ASP A 16 -6.37 23.87 17.09
N GLN A 17 -5.54 23.36 16.19
CA GLN A 17 -4.41 24.07 15.56
C GLN A 17 -4.29 23.72 14.07
N GLY A 18 -3.46 24.47 13.34
CA GLY A 18 -3.11 24.15 11.96
C GLY A 18 -2.01 23.09 11.89
N TYR A 19 -1.98 22.35 10.78
CA TYR A 19 -0.97 21.34 10.47
C TYR A 19 -0.41 21.56 9.06
N ASP A 20 0.90 21.46 8.92
CA ASP A 20 1.54 21.42 7.60
C ASP A 20 1.32 20.05 6.93
N TYR A 21 1.49 18.98 7.72
CA TYR A 21 1.34 17.59 7.31
C TYR A 21 0.40 16.80 8.22
N VAL A 22 -0.42 15.95 7.62
CA VAL A 22 -1.25 14.96 8.32
C VAL A 22 -0.92 13.58 7.79
N PHE A 23 -0.20 12.79 8.58
CA PHE A 23 0.14 11.41 8.24
C PHE A 23 -1.02 10.48 8.57
N VAL A 24 -1.45 9.69 7.59
CA VAL A 24 -2.53 8.70 7.73
C VAL A 24 -1.94 7.30 7.59
N SER A 25 -1.80 6.62 8.73
CA SER A 25 -1.25 5.26 8.85
C SER A 25 -2.28 4.23 9.31
N THR A 26 -3.57 4.57 9.29
CA THR A 26 -4.66 3.64 9.58
C THR A 26 -4.87 2.65 8.44
N LYS A 27 -5.49 1.50 8.73
CA LYS A 27 -5.99 0.58 7.71
C LYS A 27 -7.12 1.23 6.89
N VAL A 28 -7.24 0.88 5.60
CA VAL A 28 -8.39 1.30 4.79
C VAL A 28 -9.44 0.19 4.77
N VAL A 29 -10.51 0.41 5.51
CA VAL A 29 -11.64 -0.52 5.65
C VAL A 29 -12.93 0.30 5.48
N PRO A 30 -13.36 0.55 4.23
CA PRO A 30 -14.46 1.47 3.91
C PRO A 30 -15.78 1.11 4.59
N GLU A 31 -16.02 -0.18 4.86
CA GLU A 31 -17.19 -0.69 5.57
C GLU A 31 -17.20 -0.37 7.08
N VAL A 32 -16.05 0.02 7.65
CA VAL A 32 -15.94 0.47 9.04
C VAL A 32 -15.93 2.00 9.12
N LEU A 33 -14.98 2.63 8.44
CA LEU A 33 -14.83 4.09 8.43
C LEU A 33 -13.95 4.50 7.25
N THR A 34 -14.46 5.39 6.39
CA THR A 34 -13.67 5.93 5.28
C THR A 34 -12.67 6.99 5.76
N THR A 35 -11.56 7.15 5.04
CA THR A 35 -10.50 8.11 5.39
C THR A 35 -11.03 9.55 5.43
N GLU A 36 -11.85 9.95 4.46
CA GLU A 36 -12.45 11.28 4.44
C GLU A 36 -13.44 11.51 5.59
N LYS A 37 -14.18 10.47 6.01
CA LYS A 37 -15.07 10.60 7.17
C LYS A 37 -14.29 10.68 8.48
N MET A 38 -13.21 9.91 8.61
CA MET A 38 -12.30 9.98 9.74
C MET A 38 -11.70 11.39 9.89
N LEU A 39 -11.26 11.99 8.79
CA LEU A 39 -10.61 13.31 8.76
C LEU A 39 -11.59 14.50 8.72
N GLU A 40 -12.90 14.26 8.78
CA GLU A 40 -13.95 15.30 8.72
C GLU A 40 -13.67 16.54 9.61
N PRO A 41 -13.18 16.43 10.86
CA PRO A 41 -12.96 17.61 11.69
C PRO A 41 -11.94 18.59 11.10
N ILE A 42 -10.91 18.08 10.43
CA ILE A 42 -9.86 18.88 9.77
C ILE A 42 -10.09 19.10 8.26
N LEU A 43 -11.14 18.49 7.72
CA LEU A 43 -11.69 18.77 6.39
C LEU A 43 -12.87 19.74 6.44
N SER A 44 -13.28 20.23 7.61
CA SER A 44 -14.42 21.13 7.71
C SER A 44 -14.11 22.52 7.14
N LYS A 45 -15.10 23.17 6.52
CA LYS A 45 -15.00 24.56 6.05
C LYS A 45 -14.43 25.49 7.14
N SER A 46 -14.96 25.42 8.36
CA SER A 46 -14.52 26.24 9.49
C SER A 46 -13.06 26.03 9.87
N TYR A 47 -12.58 24.78 9.78
CA TYR A 47 -11.18 24.48 10.05
C TYR A 47 -10.29 25.04 8.94
N VAL A 48 -10.63 24.76 7.68
CA VAL A 48 -9.80 25.15 6.53
C VAL A 48 -9.77 26.66 6.32
N GLU A 49 -10.87 27.39 6.57
CA GLU A 49 -10.87 28.87 6.55
C GLU A 49 -9.93 29.46 7.62
N LYS A 50 -9.82 28.80 8.77
CA LYS A 50 -9.03 29.30 9.91
C LYS A 50 -7.55 28.96 9.79
N TYR A 51 -7.23 27.73 9.38
CA TYR A 51 -5.88 27.17 9.46
C TYR A 51 -5.28 26.82 8.10
N GLY A 52 -6.06 26.84 7.02
CA GLY A 52 -5.67 26.28 5.74
C GLY A 52 -5.79 24.75 5.70
N GLN A 53 -5.68 24.20 4.50
CA GLN A 53 -5.73 22.76 4.30
C GLN A 53 -4.32 22.16 4.43
N PRO A 54 -4.13 21.10 5.24
CA PRO A 54 -2.84 20.43 5.36
C PRO A 54 -2.51 19.63 4.09
N ILE A 55 -1.25 19.23 3.94
CA ILE A 55 -0.86 18.15 3.03
C ILE A 55 -1.12 16.80 3.70
N TYR A 56 -1.97 15.98 3.10
CA TYR A 56 -2.26 14.64 3.61
C TYR A 56 -1.23 13.65 3.08
N VAL A 57 -0.57 12.92 3.97
CA VAL A 57 0.43 11.90 3.64
C VAL A 57 -0.15 10.52 3.89
N LEU A 58 -0.51 9.79 2.84
CA LEU A 58 -1.18 8.49 2.96
C LEU A 58 -0.19 7.33 2.92
N LEU A 59 -0.09 6.60 4.04
CA LEU A 59 0.80 5.45 4.20
C LEU A 59 0.08 4.10 4.02
N GLN A 60 -1.19 4.14 3.65
CA GLN A 60 -2.12 3.00 3.67
C GLN A 60 -1.85 2.02 2.51
N ASN A 61 -2.21 0.74 2.68
CA ASN A 61 -2.06 -0.26 1.60
C ASN A 61 -3.21 -0.17 0.58
N GLY A 62 -3.01 -0.82 -0.57
CA GLY A 62 -4.00 -0.84 -1.64
C GLY A 62 -3.81 0.26 -2.67
N ILE A 63 -4.73 0.28 -3.63
CA ILE A 63 -4.82 1.31 -4.68
C ILE A 63 -6.12 2.09 -4.54
N GLY A 64 -6.15 3.34 -5.02
CA GLY A 64 -7.36 4.16 -5.00
C GLY A 64 -7.78 4.69 -3.63
N VAL A 65 -6.94 4.49 -2.60
CA VAL A 65 -7.16 4.96 -1.22
C VAL A 65 -7.24 6.49 -1.14
N GLU A 66 -6.67 7.18 -2.13
CA GLU A 66 -6.61 8.63 -2.21
C GLU A 66 -7.96 9.25 -2.64
N LYS A 67 -8.79 8.50 -3.39
CA LYS A 67 -9.94 9.04 -4.15
C LYS A 67 -10.95 9.79 -3.27
N GLY A 68 -11.36 9.16 -2.17
CA GLY A 68 -12.36 9.73 -1.25
C GLY A 68 -11.87 11.03 -0.60
N LEU A 69 -10.64 10.99 -0.09
CA LEU A 69 -10.00 12.15 0.53
C LEU A 69 -9.75 13.29 -0.47
N ALA A 70 -9.26 12.96 -1.67
CA ALA A 70 -8.99 13.95 -2.71
C ALA A 70 -10.26 14.72 -3.11
N LYS A 71 -11.38 14.00 -3.23
CA LYS A 71 -12.69 14.58 -3.51
C LYS A 71 -13.12 15.51 -2.38
N ALA A 72 -13.15 15.03 -1.14
CA ALA A 72 -13.57 15.82 0.02
C ALA A 72 -12.70 17.08 0.21
N ALA A 73 -11.39 16.94 0.11
CA ALA A 73 -10.43 18.03 0.20
C ALA A 73 -10.62 19.08 -0.91
N THR A 74 -10.95 18.64 -2.12
CA THR A 74 -11.24 19.51 -3.26
C THR A 74 -12.56 20.26 -3.09
N GLU A 75 -13.62 19.58 -2.65
CA GLU A 75 -14.94 20.17 -2.42
C GLU A 75 -14.86 21.30 -1.40
N VAL A 76 -14.17 21.07 -0.28
CA VAL A 76 -14.01 22.08 0.77
C VAL A 76 -13.21 23.29 0.27
N GLU A 77 -12.18 23.11 -0.55
CA GLU A 77 -11.45 24.25 -1.09
C GLU A 77 -12.32 25.08 -2.06
N ARG A 78 -13.11 24.42 -2.90
CA ARG A 78 -14.01 25.10 -3.84
C ARG A 78 -15.04 25.96 -3.11
N GLU A 79 -15.43 25.57 -1.90
CA GLU A 79 -16.35 26.35 -1.07
C GLU A 79 -15.72 27.60 -0.43
N ILE A 80 -14.41 27.60 -0.18
CA ILE A 80 -13.72 28.68 0.55
C ILE A 80 -12.95 29.63 -0.37
N SER A 81 -12.43 29.16 -1.49
CA SER A 81 -11.51 29.93 -2.34
C SER A 81 -12.10 30.19 -3.72
N LYS A 82 -12.18 31.47 -4.07
CA LYS A 82 -12.50 31.89 -5.45
C LYS A 82 -11.33 31.65 -6.40
N ASP A 83 -10.11 31.59 -5.88
CA ASP A 83 -8.87 31.32 -6.61
C ASP A 83 -8.51 29.82 -6.50
N TYR A 84 -9.51 28.94 -6.60
CA TYR A 84 -9.31 27.50 -6.55
C TYR A 84 -8.39 27.04 -7.70
N HIS A 85 -7.35 26.28 -7.34
CA HIS A 85 -6.45 25.63 -8.29
C HIS A 85 -6.68 24.13 -8.25
N GLU A 86 -7.16 23.58 -9.37
CA GLU A 86 -7.48 22.15 -9.50
C GLU A 86 -6.27 21.25 -9.29
N ASN A 87 -5.09 21.69 -9.73
CA ASN A 87 -3.85 20.92 -9.67
C ASN A 87 -3.00 21.20 -8.42
N LYS A 88 -3.55 21.86 -7.39
CA LYS A 88 -2.80 22.09 -6.14
C LYS A 88 -2.53 20.73 -5.47
N PRO A 89 -1.27 20.37 -5.17
CA PRO A 89 -0.96 19.11 -4.51
C PRO A 89 -1.54 19.14 -3.09
N ARG A 90 -2.45 18.20 -2.80
CA ARG A 90 -3.10 18.04 -1.48
C ARG A 90 -2.73 16.74 -0.82
N ILE A 91 -2.34 15.75 -1.61
CA ILE A 91 -2.10 14.39 -1.16
C ILE A 91 -0.76 13.92 -1.68
N VAL A 92 0.10 13.51 -0.74
CA VAL A 92 1.28 12.69 -1.02
C VAL A 92 0.91 11.27 -0.66
N SER A 93 0.91 10.36 -1.63
CA SER A 93 0.68 8.95 -1.38
C SER A 93 2.02 8.23 -1.23
N ALA A 94 2.01 7.08 -0.56
CA ALA A 94 3.22 6.32 -0.28
C ALA A 94 3.05 4.82 -0.48
N CYS A 95 4.06 4.18 -1.07
CA CYS A 95 4.32 2.75 -0.95
C CYS A 95 5.22 2.49 0.25
N VAL A 96 4.64 2.00 1.35
CA VAL A 96 5.40 1.61 2.53
C VAL A 96 5.91 0.18 2.39
N TYR A 97 7.23 -0.01 2.36
CA TYR A 97 7.87 -1.31 2.44
C TYR A 97 8.45 -1.48 3.85
N CYS A 98 7.65 -2.05 4.74
CA CYS A 98 8.05 -2.36 6.11
C CYS A 98 7.68 -3.81 6.45
N MET A 99 8.58 -4.49 7.16
CA MET A 99 8.30 -5.76 7.81
C MET A 99 8.17 -5.48 9.31
N GLY A 100 7.04 -4.86 9.68
CA GLY A 100 6.75 -4.48 11.06
C GLY A 100 5.43 -5.09 11.50
N ASN A 101 5.43 -5.71 12.68
CA ASN A 101 4.25 -6.31 13.28
C ASN A 101 3.99 -5.67 14.65
N LEU A 102 2.73 -5.33 14.90
CA LEU A 102 2.26 -4.97 16.24
C LEU A 102 2.04 -6.27 17.01
N ILE A 103 2.96 -6.63 17.89
CA ILE A 103 2.91 -7.87 18.67
C ILE A 103 2.15 -7.70 19.99
N GLN A 104 2.08 -6.47 20.52
CA GLN A 104 1.25 -6.04 21.65
C GLN A 104 0.77 -4.60 21.41
N PRO A 105 -0.26 -4.08 22.13
CA PRO A 105 -0.83 -2.75 21.88
C PRO A 105 0.18 -1.58 21.82
N ASP A 106 1.31 -1.71 22.51
CA ASP A 106 2.38 -0.72 22.63
C ASP A 106 3.76 -1.27 22.21
N MET A 107 3.80 -2.46 21.60
CA MET A 107 5.05 -3.12 21.19
C MET A 107 5.04 -3.47 19.70
N VAL A 108 5.97 -2.85 18.97
CA VAL A 108 6.21 -3.12 17.55
C VAL A 108 7.53 -3.86 17.41
N GLU A 109 7.49 -4.99 16.71
CA GLU A 109 8.68 -5.67 16.21
C GLU A 109 8.85 -5.28 14.74
N TYR A 110 10.07 -4.93 14.33
CA TYR A 110 10.35 -4.57 12.94
C TYR A 110 11.74 -5.03 12.49
N ALA A 111 11.85 -5.40 11.21
CA ALA A 111 13.13 -5.71 10.58
C ALA A 111 13.81 -4.45 10.01
N GLU A 112 15.14 -4.44 9.94
CA GLU A 112 15.89 -3.34 9.30
C GLU A 112 15.57 -3.20 7.81
N GLY A 113 15.88 -2.05 7.21
CA GLY A 113 15.75 -1.82 5.76
C GLY A 113 14.40 -1.28 5.30
N HIS A 114 13.70 -0.53 6.16
CA HIS A 114 12.45 0.14 5.78
C HIS A 114 12.64 1.19 4.69
N ARG A 115 11.70 1.21 3.75
CA ARG A 115 11.71 2.17 2.65
C ARG A 115 10.31 2.65 2.32
N LEU A 116 10.18 3.94 2.06
CA LEU A 116 8.97 4.51 1.46
C LEU A 116 9.31 4.98 0.06
N THR A 117 8.39 4.73 -0.86
CA THR A 117 8.34 5.44 -2.14
C THR A 117 7.20 6.43 -2.07
N ILE A 118 7.45 7.72 -2.27
CA ILE A 118 6.45 8.79 -2.16
C ILE A 118 6.29 9.55 -3.47
N GLY A 119 5.09 10.06 -3.71
CA GLY A 119 4.80 10.96 -4.81
C GLY A 119 3.45 11.64 -4.63
N VAL A 120 3.22 12.71 -5.40
CA VAL A 120 1.95 13.43 -5.38
C VAL A 120 0.89 12.60 -6.09
N TYR A 121 -0.29 12.49 -5.47
CA TYR A 121 -1.44 11.85 -6.09
C TYR A 121 -2.04 12.76 -7.16
N ARG A 122 -2.22 12.24 -8.38
CA ARG A 122 -2.86 12.95 -9.49
C ARG A 122 -4.01 12.11 -10.05
N PRO A 123 -5.27 12.50 -9.77
CA PRO A 123 -6.42 11.81 -10.34
C PRO A 123 -6.29 11.66 -11.86
N ASP A 124 -6.40 10.42 -12.34
CA ASP A 124 -6.41 10.07 -13.77
C ASP A 124 -5.17 10.45 -14.59
N ASP A 125 -4.06 10.87 -13.96
CA ASP A 125 -2.76 11.07 -14.60
C ASP A 125 -1.77 9.98 -14.16
N LEU A 126 -1.56 9.02 -15.05
CA LEU A 126 -0.64 7.89 -14.87
C LEU A 126 0.63 8.01 -15.70
N MET A 127 0.84 9.14 -16.38
CA MET A 127 1.88 9.28 -17.43
C MET A 127 2.88 10.38 -17.13
N THR A 128 2.68 11.16 -16.07
CA THR A 128 3.67 12.13 -15.61
C THR A 128 5.02 11.46 -15.34
N ILE A 129 6.09 12.06 -15.89
CA ILE A 129 7.47 11.58 -15.79
C ILE A 129 8.36 12.50 -14.96
N GLN A 130 7.87 13.68 -14.56
CA GLN A 130 8.60 14.67 -13.78
C GLN A 130 7.65 15.39 -12.82
N ASN A 131 8.09 15.62 -11.59
CA ASN A 131 7.36 16.47 -10.65
C ASN A 131 7.54 17.95 -11.01
N SER A 132 6.51 18.76 -10.75
CA SER A 132 6.62 20.21 -10.86
C SER A 132 7.59 20.76 -9.80
N PRO A 133 8.07 22.02 -9.94
CA PRO A 133 8.87 22.68 -8.90
C PRO A 133 8.17 22.71 -7.53
N GLU A 134 6.87 22.99 -7.51
CA GLU A 134 6.05 23.06 -6.29
C GLU A 134 5.93 21.69 -5.62
N GLU A 135 5.66 20.65 -6.39
CA GLU A 135 5.59 19.27 -5.90
C GLU A 135 6.96 18.80 -5.38
N SER A 136 8.03 19.18 -6.08
CA SER A 136 9.39 18.84 -5.68
C SER A 136 9.78 19.46 -4.34
N VAL A 137 9.32 20.68 -4.03
CA VAL A 137 9.55 21.29 -2.72
C VAL A 137 8.90 20.46 -1.61
N ILE A 138 7.63 20.09 -1.78
CA ILE A 138 6.88 19.30 -0.78
C ILE A 138 7.52 17.91 -0.60
N LEU A 139 7.85 17.23 -1.69
CA LEU A 139 8.40 15.88 -1.64
C LEU A 139 9.81 15.85 -1.03
N ASN A 140 10.65 16.86 -1.32
CA ASN A 140 11.99 16.95 -0.72
C ASN A 140 11.95 17.32 0.76
N ASP A 141 11.01 18.18 1.17
CA ASP A 141 10.79 18.48 2.59
C ASP A 141 10.36 17.22 3.36
N LEU A 142 9.36 16.49 2.86
CA LEU A 142 8.95 15.20 3.43
C LEU A 142 10.08 14.16 3.44
N LYS A 143 10.87 14.09 2.38
CA LYS A 143 12.04 13.21 2.32
C LYS A 143 13.03 13.54 3.43
N THR A 144 13.38 14.81 3.61
CA THR A 144 14.29 15.26 4.67
C THR A 144 13.76 14.91 6.06
N LEU A 145 12.46 15.16 6.29
CA LEU A 145 11.78 14.84 7.54
C LEU A 145 11.85 13.33 7.86
N LEU A 146 11.54 12.47 6.89
CA LEU A 146 11.46 11.03 7.09
C LEU A 146 12.84 10.34 7.13
N GLU A 147 13.82 10.85 6.37
CA GLU A 147 15.21 10.38 6.44
C GLU A 147 15.87 10.74 7.77
N ALA A 148 15.52 11.88 8.37
CA ALA A 148 15.93 12.21 9.74
C ALA A 148 15.37 11.21 10.78
N GLY A 149 14.24 10.55 10.46
CA GLY A 149 13.68 9.44 11.22
C GLY A 149 14.28 8.06 10.91
N GLY A 150 15.30 7.98 10.06
CA GLY A 150 16.01 6.74 9.72
C GLY A 150 15.36 5.90 8.62
N THR A 151 14.43 6.47 7.84
CA THR A 151 13.75 5.74 6.76
C THR A 151 14.31 6.11 5.40
N GLY A 152 14.60 5.14 4.52
CA GLY A 152 15.01 5.43 3.15
C GLY A 152 13.82 5.92 2.31
N ILE A 153 13.99 7.01 1.56
CA ILE A 153 12.92 7.63 0.77
C ILE A 153 13.27 7.73 -0.71
N ASP A 154 12.47 7.04 -1.53
CA ASP A 154 12.44 7.19 -2.98
C ASP A 154 11.33 8.18 -3.37
N ILE A 155 11.67 9.21 -4.16
CA ILE A 155 10.68 10.13 -4.73
C ILE A 155 10.40 9.70 -6.16
N VAL A 156 9.12 9.58 -6.54
CA VAL A 156 8.70 9.25 -7.90
C VAL A 156 7.84 10.34 -8.50
N PRO A 157 7.85 10.48 -9.83
CA PRO A 157 6.96 11.41 -10.52
C PRO A 157 5.52 10.93 -10.55
N GLU A 158 5.27 9.63 -10.43
CA GLU A 158 3.94 9.03 -10.56
C GLU A 158 3.79 7.90 -9.55
N ILE A 159 3.02 8.15 -8.49
CA ILE A 159 2.90 7.24 -7.34
C ILE A 159 1.87 6.13 -7.57
N GLN A 160 0.85 6.34 -8.40
CA GLN A 160 -0.23 5.38 -8.62
C GLN A 160 0.26 4.11 -9.32
N ARG A 161 1.21 4.22 -10.27
CA ARG A 161 1.90 3.06 -10.87
C ARG A 161 2.69 2.28 -9.84
N GLU A 162 3.42 2.96 -8.96
CA GLU A 162 4.16 2.31 -7.88
C GLU A 162 3.22 1.64 -6.88
N LYS A 163 2.07 2.27 -6.57
CA LYS A 163 1.02 1.68 -5.73
C LYS A 163 0.43 0.44 -6.38
N LEU A 164 0.13 0.48 -7.67
CA LEU A 164 -0.37 -0.67 -8.42
C LEU A 164 0.66 -1.82 -8.42
N LYS A 165 1.92 -1.50 -8.71
CA LYS A 165 3.03 -2.46 -8.70
C LYS A 165 3.25 -3.09 -7.32
N LYS A 166 3.20 -2.30 -6.23
CA LYS A 166 3.25 -2.83 -4.87
C LYS A 166 2.02 -3.69 -4.57
N ASN A 167 0.83 -3.23 -4.97
CA ASN A 167 -0.42 -3.92 -4.68
C ASN A 167 -0.52 -5.29 -5.36
N MET A 168 0.14 -5.50 -6.50
CA MET A 168 0.28 -6.83 -7.11
C MET A 168 0.86 -7.88 -6.16
N LEU A 169 1.83 -7.49 -5.30
CA LEU A 169 2.38 -8.40 -4.28
C LEU A 169 1.34 -8.74 -3.21
N ASN A 170 0.55 -7.77 -2.77
CA ASN A 170 -0.54 -8.01 -1.82
C ASN A 170 -1.64 -8.88 -2.43
N LEU A 171 -2.05 -8.54 -3.66
CA LEU A 171 -3.06 -9.27 -4.41
C LEU A 171 -2.66 -10.74 -4.61
N ALA A 172 -1.39 -11.01 -4.92
CA ALA A 172 -0.91 -12.35 -5.21
C ALA A 172 -0.53 -13.15 -3.95
N PHE A 173 0.15 -12.55 -2.98
CA PHE A 173 0.70 -13.29 -1.84
C PHE A 173 -0.11 -13.11 -0.56
N ALA A 174 -0.58 -11.89 -0.26
CA ALA A 174 -1.39 -11.68 0.93
C ALA A 174 -2.76 -12.35 0.80
N THR A 175 -3.41 -12.25 -0.37
CA THR A 175 -4.71 -12.90 -0.62
C THR A 175 -4.61 -14.41 -0.55
N PHE A 176 -3.68 -15.05 -1.27
CA PHE A 176 -3.48 -16.49 -1.20
C PHE A 176 -3.14 -16.97 0.21
N SER A 177 -2.25 -16.26 0.90
CA SER A 177 -1.89 -16.60 2.28
C SER A 177 -3.12 -16.54 3.21
N THR A 178 -3.96 -15.53 3.02
CA THR A 178 -5.19 -15.33 3.80
C THR A 178 -6.21 -16.44 3.51
N LEU A 179 -6.52 -16.72 2.25
CA LEU A 179 -7.47 -17.76 1.85
C LEU A 179 -7.04 -19.16 2.32
N ALA A 180 -5.75 -19.46 2.21
CA ALA A 180 -5.20 -20.74 2.65
C ALA A 180 -4.98 -20.81 4.18
N ASN A 181 -5.03 -19.67 4.90
CA ASN A 181 -4.58 -19.54 6.28
C ASN A 181 -3.14 -20.06 6.51
N HIS A 182 -2.26 -19.91 5.52
CA HIS A 182 -0.85 -20.28 5.57
C HIS A 182 0.04 -19.12 5.11
N THR A 183 1.27 -19.05 5.59
CA THR A 183 2.23 -18.02 5.17
C THR A 183 2.96 -18.45 3.89
N VAL A 184 3.47 -17.48 3.13
CA VAL A 184 4.20 -17.66 1.86
C VAL A 184 5.29 -18.77 1.88
N PRO A 185 6.03 -19.02 2.99
CA PRO A 185 6.98 -20.14 3.03
C PRO A 185 6.40 -21.51 2.70
N CYS A 186 5.10 -21.77 2.89
CA CYS A 186 4.49 -23.05 2.48
C CYS A 186 4.46 -23.28 0.96
N ILE A 187 4.77 -22.25 0.17
CA ILE A 187 4.79 -22.31 -1.30
C ILE A 187 6.22 -22.47 -1.83
N PHE A 188 7.21 -21.92 -1.14
CA PHE A 188 8.58 -21.79 -1.68
C PHE A 188 9.69 -22.36 -0.81
N ARG A 189 9.49 -22.51 0.51
CA ARG A 189 10.57 -22.92 1.41
C ARG A 189 10.80 -24.43 1.30
N PRO A 190 12.03 -24.89 1.01
CA PRO A 190 12.33 -26.32 0.97
C PRO A 190 12.14 -26.97 2.35
N ALA A 191 11.88 -28.28 2.37
CA ALA A 191 11.87 -29.03 3.60
C ALA A 191 13.27 -29.10 4.25
N PRO A 192 13.36 -29.24 5.59
CA PRO A 192 14.64 -29.49 6.26
C PRO A 192 15.36 -30.69 5.65
N SER A 193 16.59 -30.48 5.17
CA SER A 193 17.41 -31.52 4.56
C SER A 193 18.36 -32.20 5.55
N ASP A 194 18.69 -31.54 6.65
CA ASP A 194 19.52 -32.05 7.74
C ASP A 194 18.65 -32.38 8.96
N PRO A 195 18.50 -33.66 9.34
CA PRO A 195 17.69 -34.06 10.50
C PRO A 195 18.30 -33.64 11.85
N THR A 196 19.53 -33.14 11.86
CA THR A 196 20.23 -32.65 13.07
C THR A 196 20.14 -31.14 13.25
N ALA A 197 19.70 -30.40 12.22
CA ALA A 197 19.46 -28.97 12.31
C ALA A 197 18.19 -28.64 13.11
N GLU A 198 18.06 -27.40 13.57
CA GLU A 198 16.82 -26.95 14.22
C GLU A 198 15.63 -27.10 13.26
N PRO A 199 14.54 -27.75 13.70
CA PRO A 199 13.35 -27.89 12.86
C PRO A 199 12.74 -26.51 12.60
N TYR A 200 12.20 -26.33 11.40
CA TYR A 200 11.48 -25.11 11.04
C TYR A 200 10.21 -25.44 10.28
N GLU A 201 9.21 -24.59 10.46
CA GLU A 201 7.93 -24.62 9.76
C GLU A 201 7.45 -23.18 9.51
N PRO A 202 6.59 -22.94 8.51
CA PRO A 202 6.13 -23.91 7.50
C PRO A 202 7.15 -24.09 6.36
N TYR A 203 7.04 -25.19 5.63
CA TYR A 203 7.81 -25.50 4.42
C TYR A 203 6.94 -26.25 3.40
N VAL A 204 7.45 -26.43 2.19
CA VAL A 204 6.84 -27.24 1.13
C VAL A 204 7.01 -28.72 1.47
N ASP A 205 5.93 -29.38 1.86
CA ASP A 205 5.95 -30.82 2.16
C ASP A 205 6.27 -31.63 0.89
N PRO A 206 7.31 -32.50 0.88
CA PRO A 206 7.67 -33.30 -0.28
C PRO A 206 6.52 -34.13 -0.87
N ALA A 207 5.53 -34.53 -0.06
CA ALA A 207 4.37 -35.30 -0.50
C ALA A 207 3.38 -34.47 -1.34
N THR A 208 3.45 -33.14 -1.28
CA THR A 208 2.53 -32.23 -1.99
C THR A 208 3.25 -31.20 -2.87
N ALA A 209 4.59 -31.24 -2.93
CA ALA A 209 5.40 -30.30 -3.70
C ALA A 209 4.98 -30.22 -5.18
N ASN A 210 4.70 -31.37 -5.81
CA ASN A 210 4.22 -31.41 -7.20
C ASN A 210 2.86 -30.71 -7.38
N LEU A 211 1.97 -30.78 -6.39
CA LEU A 211 0.67 -30.12 -6.44
C LEU A 211 0.80 -28.59 -6.31
N ILE A 212 1.76 -28.11 -5.52
CA ILE A 212 2.07 -26.68 -5.41
C ILE A 212 2.60 -26.14 -6.74
N GLU A 213 3.48 -26.89 -7.40
CA GLU A 213 4.02 -26.55 -8.71
C GLU A 213 2.96 -26.61 -9.81
N GLU A 214 2.05 -27.58 -9.75
CA GLU A 214 1.00 -27.79 -10.75
C GLU A 214 -0.18 -26.80 -10.59
N TYR A 215 -0.55 -26.43 -9.35
CA TYR A 215 -1.77 -25.67 -9.08
C TYR A 215 -1.53 -24.33 -8.39
N SER A 216 -0.76 -24.27 -7.30
CA SER A 216 -0.64 -23.05 -6.51
C SER A 216 0.17 -21.96 -7.23
N VAL A 217 1.39 -22.29 -7.68
CA VAL A 217 2.28 -21.34 -8.36
C VAL A 217 1.68 -20.84 -9.68
N PRO A 218 1.05 -21.70 -10.53
CA PRO A 218 0.38 -21.24 -11.75
C PRO A 218 -0.80 -20.29 -11.49
N ASN A 219 -1.59 -20.50 -10.43
CA ASN A 219 -2.69 -19.59 -10.09
C ASN A 219 -2.18 -18.24 -9.56
N ILE A 220 -1.15 -18.22 -8.70
CA ILE A 220 -0.48 -16.98 -8.26
C ILE A 220 0.07 -16.21 -9.47
N ARG A 221 0.71 -16.93 -10.39
CA ARG A 221 1.21 -16.38 -11.65
C ARG A 221 0.09 -15.80 -12.51
N ALA A 222 -1.06 -16.47 -12.59
CA ALA A 222 -2.21 -15.99 -13.34
C ALA A 222 -2.75 -14.67 -12.76
N VAL A 223 -2.90 -14.56 -11.44
CA VAL A 223 -3.29 -13.31 -10.77
C VAL A 223 -2.33 -12.16 -11.05
N LEU A 224 -1.02 -12.43 -11.01
CA LEU A 224 -0.01 -11.42 -11.35
C LEU A 224 -0.11 -10.97 -12.81
N LYS A 225 -0.32 -11.90 -13.75
CA LYS A 225 -0.52 -11.59 -15.17
C LYS A 225 -1.77 -10.74 -15.39
N GLU A 226 -2.88 -11.10 -14.75
CA GLU A 226 -4.13 -10.33 -14.79
C GLU A 226 -3.92 -8.90 -14.30
N ALA A 227 -3.22 -8.71 -13.17
CA ALA A 227 -2.94 -7.37 -12.67
C ALA A 227 -2.05 -6.55 -13.63
N ILE A 228 -1.09 -7.18 -14.31
CA ILE A 228 -0.31 -6.52 -15.37
C ILE A 228 -1.19 -6.16 -16.55
N SER A 229 -2.11 -7.04 -16.98
CA SER A 229 -3.07 -6.72 -18.04
C SER A 229 -3.95 -5.52 -17.67
N VAL A 230 -4.36 -5.40 -16.40
CA VAL A 230 -5.08 -4.20 -15.90
C VAL A 230 -4.19 -2.96 -15.99
N ALA A 231 -2.91 -3.06 -15.63
CA ALA A 231 -1.96 -1.94 -15.73
C ALA A 231 -1.81 -1.46 -17.18
N HIS A 232 -1.60 -2.39 -18.12
CA HIS A 232 -1.43 -2.07 -19.54
C HIS A 232 -2.71 -1.51 -20.16
N ALA A 233 -3.87 -2.07 -19.82
CA ALA A 233 -5.16 -1.54 -20.24
C ALA A 233 -5.45 -0.14 -19.65
N SER A 234 -4.81 0.21 -18.52
CA SER A 234 -4.85 1.57 -17.94
C SER A 234 -3.89 2.55 -18.63
N GLY A 235 -3.18 2.13 -19.68
CA GLY A 235 -2.25 2.96 -20.45
C GLY A 235 -0.80 2.93 -19.96
N ILE A 236 -0.49 2.18 -18.90
CA ILE A 236 0.88 2.03 -18.41
C ILE A 236 1.66 1.17 -19.42
N PRO A 237 2.82 1.62 -19.94
CA PRO A 237 3.51 0.91 -20.99
C PRO A 237 4.22 -0.36 -20.48
N ASP A 238 4.36 -1.36 -21.37
CA ASP A 238 5.22 -2.54 -21.14
C ASP A 238 6.69 -2.19 -21.42
N THR A 239 7.26 -1.33 -20.58
CA THR A 239 8.66 -0.87 -20.67
C THR A 239 9.24 -0.71 -19.27
N GLU A 240 10.56 -0.48 -19.19
CA GLU A 240 11.24 -0.19 -17.91
C GLU A 240 10.68 1.05 -17.19
N GLN A 241 10.14 2.01 -17.95
CA GLN A 241 9.49 3.18 -17.40
C GLN A 241 8.07 2.88 -16.90
N GLY A 242 7.44 1.79 -17.34
CA GLY A 242 6.11 1.36 -16.93
C GLY A 242 6.13 0.12 -16.02
N ILE A 243 5.30 -0.87 -16.34
CA ILE A 243 5.28 -2.16 -15.64
C ILE A 243 5.49 -3.24 -16.69
N THR A 244 6.65 -3.91 -16.65
CA THR A 244 6.97 -4.89 -17.69
C THR A 244 6.24 -6.21 -17.48
N SER A 245 5.91 -6.92 -18.56
CA SER A 245 5.38 -8.29 -18.48
C SER A 245 6.30 -9.25 -17.71
N GLY A 246 7.62 -9.00 -17.73
CA GLY A 246 8.61 -9.74 -16.95
C GLY A 246 8.51 -9.55 -15.43
N THR A 247 7.75 -8.56 -14.96
CA THR A 247 7.52 -8.30 -13.52
C THR A 247 6.94 -9.52 -12.80
N VAL A 248 6.18 -10.39 -13.49
CA VAL A 248 5.63 -11.61 -12.90
C VAL A 248 6.72 -12.54 -12.37
N ASP A 249 7.73 -12.83 -13.19
CA ASP A 249 8.83 -13.72 -12.82
C ASP A 249 9.70 -13.08 -11.74
N ILE A 250 9.95 -11.77 -11.86
CA ILE A 250 10.68 -11.01 -10.84
C ILE A 250 9.97 -11.10 -9.48
N PHE A 251 8.65 -11.00 -9.44
CA PHE A 251 7.89 -11.05 -8.20
C PHE A 251 7.84 -12.46 -7.59
N LEU A 252 7.68 -13.49 -8.43
CA LEU A 252 7.72 -14.87 -7.97
C LEU A 252 9.10 -15.23 -7.42
N GLU A 253 10.18 -14.85 -8.11
CA GLU A 253 11.54 -15.11 -7.64
C GLU A 253 11.85 -14.33 -6.37
N ARG A 254 11.52 -13.04 -6.32
CA ARG A 254 11.72 -12.23 -5.11
C ARG A 254 10.92 -12.77 -3.92
N ALA A 255 9.70 -13.25 -4.15
CA ALA A 255 8.90 -13.89 -3.11
C ALA A 255 9.55 -15.19 -2.63
N ARG A 256 10.10 -16.01 -3.55
CA ARG A 256 10.88 -17.21 -3.19
C ARG A 256 12.10 -16.82 -2.36
N GLU A 257 13.00 -15.99 -2.88
CA GLU A 257 14.25 -15.57 -2.23
C GLU A 257 14.01 -15.00 -0.82
N ASN A 258 12.97 -14.20 -0.65
CA ASN A 258 12.64 -13.64 0.65
C ASN A 258 12.20 -14.70 1.68
N HIS A 259 11.62 -15.82 1.25
CA HIS A 259 10.95 -16.78 2.16
C HIS A 259 11.63 -18.16 2.25
N ILE A 260 12.72 -18.39 1.51
CA ILE A 260 13.53 -19.61 1.67
C ILE A 260 14.26 -19.66 3.02
N ASP A 261 14.64 -18.50 3.59
CA ASP A 261 15.32 -18.46 4.89
C ASP A 261 14.35 -18.91 6.01
N PRO A 262 14.68 -19.97 6.77
CA PRO A 262 13.88 -20.41 7.93
C PRO A 262 13.64 -19.32 8.99
N LYS A 263 14.51 -18.30 9.05
CA LYS A 263 14.36 -17.16 9.97
C LYS A 263 13.27 -16.18 9.54
N ASN A 264 12.89 -16.17 8.26
CA ASN A 264 11.82 -15.29 7.79
C ASN A 264 10.45 -15.96 7.83
N ASN A 265 9.75 -15.83 8.96
CA ASN A 265 8.37 -16.30 9.12
C ASN A 265 7.34 -15.17 9.01
N HIS A 266 7.68 -14.08 8.31
CA HIS A 266 6.80 -12.93 8.19
C HIS A 266 5.44 -13.33 7.57
N ALA A 267 4.38 -13.09 8.33
CA ALA A 267 3.02 -13.27 7.85
C ALA A 267 2.52 -11.96 7.21
N PRO A 268 1.94 -11.99 5.99
CA PRO A 268 1.35 -10.81 5.39
C PRO A 268 0.26 -10.20 6.29
N SER A 269 0.18 -8.87 6.34
CA SER A 269 -0.73 -8.18 7.26
C SER A 269 -2.20 -8.58 7.14
N MET A 270 -2.69 -8.87 5.93
CA MET A 270 -4.07 -9.31 5.72
C MET A 270 -4.36 -10.68 6.36
N LEU A 271 -3.39 -11.61 6.34
CA LEU A 271 -3.51 -12.90 7.04
C LEU A 271 -3.54 -12.70 8.56
N LEU A 272 -2.74 -11.78 9.09
CA LEU A 272 -2.73 -11.46 10.52
C LEU A 272 -4.06 -10.84 10.96
N ASP A 273 -4.63 -9.94 10.16
CA ASP A 273 -5.94 -9.33 10.40
C ASP A 273 -7.03 -10.42 10.43
N MET A 274 -7.04 -11.34 9.45
CA MET A 274 -7.96 -12.49 9.43
C MET A 274 -7.83 -13.37 10.67
N ARG A 275 -6.60 -13.79 11.03
CA ARG A 275 -6.34 -14.63 12.20
C ARG A 275 -6.75 -13.96 13.51
N SER A 276 -6.73 -12.63 13.55
CA SER A 276 -7.13 -11.82 14.69
C SER A 276 -8.62 -11.45 14.70
N GLY A 277 -9.40 -11.90 13.71
CA GLY A 277 -10.82 -11.52 13.56
C GLY A 277 -11.04 -10.04 13.30
N LYS A 278 -10.03 -9.34 12.75
CA LYS A 278 -10.11 -7.91 12.42
C LYS A 278 -10.62 -7.72 10.99
N PRO A 279 -11.29 -6.58 10.70
CA PRO A 279 -11.55 -6.18 9.32
C PRO A 279 -10.26 -6.09 8.50
N MET A 280 -10.35 -6.44 7.22
CA MET A 280 -9.21 -6.58 6.31
C MET A 280 -9.30 -5.55 5.17
N GLU A 281 -8.16 -5.21 4.56
CA GLU A 281 -8.08 -4.24 3.44
C GLU A 281 -8.51 -4.85 2.09
N VAL A 282 -9.56 -5.69 2.08
CA VAL A 282 -10.03 -6.43 0.89
C VAL A 282 -10.45 -5.48 -0.22
N GLU A 283 -11.21 -4.45 0.12
CA GLU A 283 -11.76 -3.53 -0.89
C GLU A 283 -10.69 -2.76 -1.65
N VAL A 284 -9.56 -2.41 -1.01
CA VAL A 284 -8.51 -1.60 -1.65
C VAL A 284 -7.37 -2.44 -2.24
N ILE A 285 -7.23 -3.70 -1.81
CA ILE A 285 -6.26 -4.64 -2.37
C ILE A 285 -6.86 -5.40 -3.57
N VAL A 286 -8.07 -5.94 -3.42
CA VAL A 286 -8.75 -6.76 -4.42
C VAL A 286 -9.85 -5.97 -5.12
N GLY A 287 -10.78 -5.38 -4.35
CA GLY A 287 -11.97 -4.73 -4.90
C GLY A 287 -11.67 -3.60 -5.88
N GLU A 288 -10.67 -2.76 -5.57
CA GLU A 288 -10.26 -1.66 -6.46
C GLU A 288 -9.56 -2.16 -7.73
N VAL A 289 -8.85 -3.29 -7.69
CA VAL A 289 -8.29 -3.90 -8.91
C VAL A 289 -9.43 -4.39 -9.80
N VAL A 290 -10.45 -5.04 -9.21
CA VAL A 290 -11.63 -5.48 -9.96
C VAL A 290 -12.40 -4.30 -10.57
N ARG A 291 -12.59 -3.22 -9.81
CA ARG A 291 -13.24 -2.00 -10.31
C ARG A 291 -12.41 -1.32 -11.40
N LEU A 292 -11.09 -1.30 -11.28
CA LEU A 292 -10.20 -0.76 -12.31
C LEU A 292 -10.27 -1.61 -13.58
N ALA A 293 -10.18 -2.94 -13.46
CA ALA A 293 -10.29 -3.87 -14.58
C ALA A 293 -11.57 -3.65 -15.40
N ARG A 294 -12.72 -3.53 -14.72
CA ARG A 294 -14.00 -3.22 -15.36
C ARG A 294 -14.01 -1.87 -16.08
N ARG A 295 -13.37 -0.85 -15.49
CA ARG A 295 -13.28 0.50 -16.08
C ARG A 295 -12.49 0.49 -17.38
N VAL A 296 -11.40 -0.27 -17.43
CA VAL A 296 -10.49 -0.32 -18.58
C VAL A 296 -10.78 -1.47 -19.56
N GLY A 297 -11.81 -2.27 -19.28
CA GLY A 297 -12.19 -3.41 -20.12
C GLY A 297 -11.20 -4.57 -20.09
N ALA A 298 -10.42 -4.72 -19.01
CA ALA A 298 -9.50 -5.84 -18.82
C ALA A 298 -10.23 -7.05 -18.21
N ASP A 299 -9.95 -8.23 -18.74
CA ASP A 299 -10.47 -9.49 -18.20
C ASP A 299 -9.56 -10.02 -17.08
N ILE A 300 -10.18 -10.41 -15.96
CA ILE A 300 -9.49 -10.85 -14.72
C ILE A 300 -10.22 -12.03 -14.05
N PRO A 301 -10.36 -13.17 -14.74
CA PRO A 301 -11.21 -14.28 -14.27
C PRO A 301 -10.76 -14.88 -12.93
N VAL A 302 -9.45 -14.93 -12.65
CA VAL A 302 -8.94 -15.45 -11.37
C VAL A 302 -9.08 -14.41 -10.27
N GLY A 303 -8.70 -13.16 -10.53
CA GLY A 303 -8.76 -12.04 -9.57
C GLY A 303 -10.17 -11.60 -9.20
N SER A 304 -11.19 -11.98 -9.98
CA SER A 304 -12.60 -11.68 -9.69
C SER A 304 -13.35 -12.80 -8.95
N THR A 305 -12.73 -13.98 -8.81
CA THR A 305 -13.29 -15.17 -8.14
C THR A 305 -12.54 -15.56 -6.86
N SER A 306 -11.43 -14.89 -6.57
CA SER A 306 -10.60 -15.07 -5.37
C SER A 306 -11.04 -14.22 -4.19
#